data_AF-A0A926UIQ5-F1
#
_entry.id   AF-A0A926UIQ5-F1
#
_cell.length_a   1.000
_cell.length_b   1.000
_cell.length_c   1.000
_cell.angle_alpha   90.00
_cell.angle_beta   90.00
_cell.angle_gamma   90.00
#
_symmetry.space_group_name_H-M   'P 1'
#
loop_
_entity.id
_entity.type
_entity.pdbx_description
1 polymer ?
#
loop_
_entity_poly.entity_id
_entity_poly.type
_entity_poly.pdbx_seq_one_letter_code
_entity_poly.pdbx_strand_id
1 'polypeptide(L)'
;MKYRALIVAFFALCLGFITACGDNTSVSAKEVRTYEQIRGTGLANKCPQLAETSRGFIAIDPSKSYSVKELCLEPTNYFVKEEPANKRQEAEFVPGKLLTRYTSTIDQVQGKLTVNPDNSFTFTEKDGLDFQAITVKLPGGELVPFLFTIKNLVAQTQPNLNSINTSTDFEGNFKVPSYRGASFLDPKGRGVVSGYDNAVALPAQSDDQDLDRANIKRAEILQGKISLQVAKVDSVSGEIAGTFESEQPSDTDLGAGEPKEVKIRGLFYARVEPLA
;
A
#
# COMPACT_ATOMS: atom_id res chain seq x y z
N MET A 1 -66.33 5.95 6.32
CA MET A 1 -65.54 6.88 5.46
C MET A 1 -64.87 8.02 6.26
N LYS A 2 -64.40 7.82 7.49
CA LYS A 2 -63.84 8.90 8.33
C LYS A 2 -62.31 8.99 8.35
N TYR A 3 -61.59 8.03 7.76
CA TYR A 3 -60.12 7.98 7.81
C TYR A 3 -59.44 8.12 6.43
N ARG A 4 -60.22 8.27 5.35
CA ARG A 4 -59.67 8.37 3.98
C ARG A 4 -58.81 9.63 3.80
N ALA A 5 -59.22 10.76 4.36
CA ALA A 5 -58.44 12.00 4.28
C ALA A 5 -57.12 11.92 5.06
N LEU A 6 -57.12 11.25 6.22
CA LEU A 6 -55.92 11.05 7.04
C LEU A 6 -54.92 10.10 6.38
N ILE A 7 -55.40 9.02 5.76
CA ILE A 7 -54.54 8.08 5.02
C ILE A 7 -53.91 8.75 3.80
N VAL A 8 -54.66 9.56 3.06
CA VAL A 8 -54.13 10.30 1.90
C VAL A 8 -53.10 11.35 2.32
N ALA A 9 -53.33 12.07 3.41
CA ALA A 9 -52.36 13.03 3.93
C ALA A 9 -51.06 12.37 4.42
N PHE A 10 -51.17 11.21 5.07
CA PHE A 10 -50.02 10.43 5.51
C PHE A 10 -49.23 9.86 4.31
N PHE A 11 -49.92 9.34 3.29
CA PHE A 11 -49.27 8.85 2.08
C PHE A 11 -48.58 9.97 1.29
N ALA A 12 -49.18 11.15 1.20
CA ALA A 12 -48.59 12.31 0.54
C ALA A 12 -47.35 12.83 1.30
N LEU A 13 -47.38 12.81 2.63
CA LEU A 13 -46.22 13.17 3.46
C LEU A 13 -45.08 12.15 3.30
N CYS A 14 -45.40 10.85 3.27
CA CYS A 14 -44.41 9.79 3.05
C CYS A 14 -43.80 9.86 1.64
N LEU A 15 -44.61 10.08 0.60
CA LEU A 15 -44.10 10.26 -0.77
C LEU A 15 -43.26 11.55 -0.92
N GLY A 16 -43.65 12.64 -0.26
CA GLY A 16 -42.88 13.89 -0.25
C GLY A 16 -41.52 13.76 0.44
N PHE A 17 -41.44 13.01 1.55
CA PHE A 17 -40.18 12.73 2.23
C PHE A 17 -39.26 11.77 1.45
N ILE A 18 -39.83 10.80 0.71
CA ILE A 18 -39.04 9.90 -0.14
C ILE A 18 -38.44 10.65 -1.34
N THR A 19 -39.13 11.66 -1.88
CA THR A 19 -38.61 12.50 -2.98
C THR A 19 -37.62 13.58 -2.53
N ALA A 20 -37.65 14.00 -1.26
CA ALA A 20 -36.71 14.98 -0.71
C ALA A 20 -35.38 14.37 -0.25
N CYS A 21 -35.33 13.04 -0.07
CA CYS A 21 -34.13 12.26 0.24
C CYS A 21 -33.72 11.32 -0.90
N GLY A 22 -34.28 11.51 -2.10
CA GLY A 22 -33.72 10.96 -3.32
C GLY A 22 -32.51 11.80 -3.70
N ASP A 23 -31.35 11.48 -3.12
CA ASP A 23 -30.08 12.01 -3.60
C ASP A 23 -30.04 11.80 -5.11
N ASN A 24 -30.01 12.92 -5.82
CA ASN A 24 -29.86 12.97 -7.26
C ASN A 24 -28.73 12.02 -7.63
N THR A 25 -29.04 11.04 -8.47
CA THR A 25 -28.08 10.21 -9.17
C THR A 25 -27.23 11.13 -10.05
N SER A 26 -26.20 11.73 -9.48
CA SER A 26 -25.12 12.35 -10.23
C SER A 26 -24.25 11.21 -10.72
N VAL A 27 -24.41 10.89 -12.00
CA VAL A 27 -23.39 10.22 -12.81
C VAL A 27 -22.04 10.83 -12.41
N SER A 28 -21.14 10.00 -11.89
CA SER A 28 -19.85 10.37 -11.29
C SER A 28 -18.97 11.12 -12.28
N ALA A 29 -19.19 12.42 -12.44
CA ALA A 29 -18.18 13.34 -12.93
C ALA A 29 -17.11 13.38 -11.85
N LYS A 30 -15.92 12.85 -12.17
CA LYS A 30 -14.69 12.96 -11.35
C LYS A 30 -14.62 14.39 -10.83
N GLU A 31 -14.90 14.62 -9.54
CA GLU A 31 -14.89 15.99 -8.99
C GLU A 31 -13.46 16.51 -9.12
N VAL A 32 -13.23 17.36 -10.12
CA VAL A 32 -11.92 17.94 -10.36
C VAL A 32 -11.67 18.96 -9.25
N ARG A 33 -10.95 18.53 -8.22
CA ARG A 33 -10.53 19.38 -7.11
C ARG A 33 -9.18 20.03 -7.44
N THR A 34 -9.06 21.32 -7.18
CA THR A 34 -7.80 22.04 -7.38
C THR A 34 -6.86 21.81 -6.19
N TYR A 35 -5.57 22.12 -6.37
CA TYR A 35 -4.56 22.00 -5.31
C TYR A 35 -4.98 22.71 -4.01
N GLU A 36 -5.48 23.94 -4.10
CA GLU A 36 -5.90 24.71 -2.93
C GLU A 36 -7.12 24.11 -2.21
N GLN A 37 -7.96 23.35 -2.92
CA GLN A 37 -9.08 22.64 -2.30
C GLN A 37 -8.63 21.36 -1.56
N ILE A 38 -7.51 20.76 -1.98
CA ILE A 38 -6.95 19.54 -1.39
C ILE A 38 -5.98 19.86 -0.25
N ARG A 39 -5.22 20.95 -0.37
CA ARG A 39 -4.16 21.32 0.56
C ARG A 39 -4.66 21.37 2.01
N GLY A 40 -4.07 20.56 2.88
CA GLY A 40 -4.38 20.53 4.31
C GLY A 40 -5.59 19.67 4.71
N THR A 41 -6.34 19.12 3.75
CA THR A 41 -7.51 18.27 4.03
C THR A 41 -7.15 16.82 4.40
N GLY A 42 -5.95 16.36 3.99
CA GLY A 42 -5.53 14.96 4.07
C GLY A 42 -5.95 14.11 2.85
N LEU A 43 -6.77 14.65 1.94
CA LEU A 43 -7.21 13.95 0.73
C LEU A 43 -6.05 13.60 -0.23
N ALA A 44 -4.94 14.35 -0.19
CA ALA A 44 -3.75 14.05 -0.99
C ALA A 44 -3.09 12.70 -0.65
N ASN A 45 -3.37 12.13 0.53
CA ASN A 45 -2.86 10.81 0.94
C ASN A 45 -3.91 9.70 0.71
N LYS A 46 -4.99 9.97 -0.05
CA LYS A 46 -6.04 9.01 -0.35
C LYS A 46 -5.96 8.58 -1.81
N CYS A 47 -6.15 7.29 -2.07
CA CYS A 47 -6.23 6.82 -3.45
C CYS A 47 -7.60 7.15 -4.06
N PRO A 48 -7.69 7.36 -5.39
CA PRO A 48 -8.96 7.46 -6.08
C PRO A 48 -9.82 6.21 -5.84
N GLN A 49 -11.14 6.39 -5.78
CA GLN A 49 -12.09 5.31 -5.58
C GLN A 49 -13.04 5.20 -6.76
N LEU A 50 -13.37 3.96 -7.13
CA LEU A 50 -14.40 3.67 -8.13
C LEU A 50 -15.76 3.47 -7.47
N ALA A 51 -16.83 3.81 -8.21
CA ALA A 51 -18.20 3.60 -7.79
C ALA A 51 -18.47 2.11 -7.49
N GLU A 52 -19.37 1.82 -6.55
CA GLU A 52 -19.69 0.43 -6.18
C GLU A 52 -20.36 -0.37 -7.30
N THR A 53 -20.95 0.33 -8.27
CA THR A 53 -21.55 -0.25 -9.48
C THR A 53 -20.53 -0.64 -10.54
N SER A 54 -19.24 -0.28 -10.38
CA SER A 54 -18.18 -0.58 -11.34
C SER A 54 -17.73 -2.04 -11.24
N ARG A 55 -18.52 -2.94 -11.84
CA ARG A 55 -18.23 -4.38 -11.97
C ARG A 55 -18.04 -4.80 -13.42
N GLY A 56 -17.30 -3.99 -14.17
CA GLY A 56 -16.98 -4.25 -15.57
C GLY A 56 -15.86 -5.29 -15.73
N PHE A 57 -15.35 -5.35 -16.95
CA PHE A 57 -14.13 -6.07 -17.30
C PHE A 57 -13.32 -5.28 -18.33
N ILE A 58 -11.99 -5.41 -18.31
CA ILE A 58 -11.09 -4.83 -19.30
C ILE A 58 -10.57 -5.98 -20.15
N ALA A 59 -10.98 -6.04 -21.42
CA ALA A 59 -10.49 -7.05 -22.36
C ALA A 59 -9.02 -6.79 -22.69
N ILE A 60 -8.19 -7.82 -22.55
CA ILE A 60 -6.75 -7.76 -22.85
C ILE A 60 -6.49 -8.53 -24.14
N ASP A 61 -6.00 -7.83 -25.15
CA ASP A 61 -5.63 -8.39 -26.44
C ASP A 61 -4.15 -8.80 -26.40
N PRO A 62 -3.81 -10.10 -26.54
CA PRO A 62 -2.43 -10.56 -26.51
C PRO A 62 -1.53 -9.93 -27.58
N SER A 63 -2.11 -9.39 -28.66
CA SER A 63 -1.36 -8.71 -29.73
C SER A 63 -0.95 -7.28 -29.36
N LYS A 64 -1.52 -6.70 -28.30
CA LYS A 64 -1.26 -5.33 -27.85
C LYS A 64 -0.35 -5.31 -26.63
N SER A 65 0.40 -4.22 -26.51
CA SER A 65 1.18 -3.94 -25.31
C SER A 65 0.36 -3.06 -24.36
N TYR A 66 0.48 -3.29 -23.06
CA TYR A 66 -0.25 -2.55 -22.03
C TYR A 66 0.71 -1.97 -21.00
N SER A 67 0.25 -0.93 -20.33
CA SER A 67 0.92 -0.32 -19.17
C SER A 67 -0.09 -0.12 -18.05
N VAL A 68 0.37 -0.28 -16.82
CA VAL A 68 -0.35 0.18 -15.64
C VAL A 68 0.23 1.53 -15.26
N LYS A 69 -0.64 2.51 -15.08
CA LYS A 69 -0.31 3.87 -14.65
C LYS A 69 -1.10 4.22 -13.40
N GLU A 70 -0.60 5.23 -12.68
CA GLU A 70 -1.26 5.77 -11.48
C GLU A 70 -1.60 4.68 -10.46
N LEU A 71 -0.75 3.65 -10.34
CA LEU A 71 -0.89 2.67 -9.27
C LEU A 71 -0.68 3.39 -7.94
N CYS A 72 -1.74 3.38 -7.14
CA CYS A 72 -1.80 3.99 -5.82
C CYS A 72 -2.15 2.91 -4.80
N LEU A 73 -1.39 2.85 -3.71
CA LEU A 73 -1.62 1.95 -2.57
C LEU A 73 -1.83 2.80 -1.31
N GLU A 74 -3.03 2.74 -0.75
CA GLU A 74 -3.41 3.42 0.49
C GLU A 74 -3.49 2.40 1.63
N PRO A 75 -2.48 2.34 2.51
CA PRO A 75 -2.54 1.54 3.73
C PRO A 75 -3.65 2.04 4.68
N THR A 76 -4.45 1.12 5.20
CA THR A 76 -5.48 1.40 6.22
C THR A 76 -5.16 0.74 7.55
N ASN A 77 -4.48 -0.41 7.53
CA ASN A 77 -4.17 -1.19 8.72
C ASN A 77 -2.73 -1.70 8.67
N TYR A 78 -2.09 -1.69 9.84
CA TYR A 78 -0.73 -2.15 10.03
C TYR A 78 -0.71 -3.17 11.15
N PHE A 79 -0.05 -4.28 10.92
CA PHE A 79 0.15 -5.32 11.90
C PHE A 79 1.62 -5.68 11.95
N VAL A 80 2.14 -5.91 13.14
CA VAL A 80 3.53 -6.35 13.33
C VAL A 80 3.49 -7.68 14.05
N LYS A 81 4.27 -8.63 13.56
CA LYS A 81 4.43 -9.93 14.19
C LYS A 81 5.29 -9.75 15.44
N GLU A 82 4.70 -9.98 16.60
CA GLU A 82 5.43 -9.95 17.87
C GLU A 82 6.13 -11.27 18.11
N GLU A 83 7.32 -11.20 18.73
CA GLU A 83 8.01 -12.41 19.17
C GLU A 83 7.29 -12.97 20.40
N PRO A 84 6.86 -14.24 20.38
CA PRO A 84 6.15 -14.82 21.49
C PRO A 84 7.10 -14.96 22.69
N ALA A 85 6.61 -14.65 23.90
CA ALA A 85 7.38 -14.80 25.13
C ALA A 85 7.85 -16.25 25.37
N ASN A 86 7.18 -17.23 24.75
CA ASN A 86 7.56 -18.63 24.76
C ASN A 86 7.75 -19.13 23.33
N LYS A 87 8.91 -19.73 23.02
CA LYS A 87 9.24 -20.32 21.71
C LYS A 87 8.26 -21.40 21.23
N ARG A 88 7.38 -21.91 22.11
CA ARG A 88 6.32 -22.89 21.78
C ARG A 88 4.99 -22.27 21.32
N GLN A 89 4.80 -20.96 21.49
CA GLN A 89 3.63 -20.26 20.98
C GLN A 89 3.89 -19.76 19.56
N GLU A 90 2.86 -19.76 18.72
CA GLU A 90 2.95 -19.16 17.40
C GLU A 90 2.98 -17.64 17.53
N ALA A 91 3.81 -17.01 16.71
CA ALA A 91 3.93 -15.56 16.66
C ALA A 91 2.70 -14.96 15.97
N GLU A 92 2.01 -14.05 16.65
CA GLU A 92 0.77 -13.43 16.16
C GLU A 92 1.02 -11.99 15.64
N PHE A 93 0.19 -11.59 14.67
CA PHE A 93 0.18 -10.23 14.14
C PHE A 93 -0.63 -9.30 15.03
N VAL A 94 0.04 -8.37 15.70
CA VAL A 94 -0.57 -7.39 16.60
C VAL A 94 -0.80 -6.06 15.87
N PRO A 95 -1.98 -5.42 16.01
CA PRO A 95 -2.26 -4.16 15.34
C PRO A 95 -1.41 -3.01 15.88
N GLY A 96 -0.72 -2.30 14.98
CA GLY A 96 0.04 -1.09 15.28
C GLY A 96 -0.72 0.19 14.96
N LYS A 97 -0.51 1.25 15.74
CA LYS A 97 -1.06 2.59 15.48
C LYS A 97 -0.07 3.45 14.71
N LEU A 98 -0.50 4.01 13.58
CA LEU A 98 0.32 4.92 12.77
C LEU A 98 0.73 6.18 13.55
N LEU A 99 2.02 6.52 13.54
CA LEU A 99 2.54 7.77 14.14
C LEU A 99 2.93 8.82 13.12
N THR A 100 3.32 8.44 11.90
CA THR A 100 3.86 9.34 10.87
C THR A 100 2.81 10.17 10.14
N ARG A 101 1.55 10.18 10.59
CA ARG A 101 0.44 10.97 10.03
C ARG A 101 0.11 10.54 8.59
N TYR A 102 -0.42 11.46 7.78
CA TYR A 102 -0.88 11.22 6.40
C TYR A 102 0.29 11.25 5.39
N THR A 103 1.25 10.33 5.54
CA THR A 103 2.45 10.21 4.67
C THR A 103 2.73 8.76 4.29
N SER A 104 1.68 7.95 4.16
CA SER A 104 1.77 6.49 4.08
C SER A 104 1.49 5.91 2.71
N THR A 105 0.90 6.71 1.82
CA THR A 105 0.39 6.24 0.53
C THR A 105 1.50 6.22 -0.51
N ILE A 106 1.56 5.13 -1.27
CA ILE A 106 2.36 5.00 -2.49
C ILE A 106 1.48 5.45 -3.64
N ASP A 107 2.01 6.26 -4.55
CA ASP A 107 1.24 6.87 -5.64
C ASP A 107 2.08 7.04 -6.90
N GLN A 108 1.41 7.27 -8.03
CA GLN A 108 2.02 7.53 -9.33
C GLN A 108 2.97 6.41 -9.79
N VAL A 109 2.76 5.19 -9.31
CA VAL A 109 3.54 4.04 -9.74
C VAL A 109 3.09 3.62 -11.13
N GLN A 110 4.06 3.38 -11.99
CA GLN A 110 3.86 2.99 -13.38
C GLN A 110 4.76 1.82 -13.76
N GLY A 111 4.29 1.03 -14.71
CA GLY A 111 5.02 -0.15 -15.15
C GLY A 111 4.39 -0.82 -16.36
N LYS A 112 5.12 -1.80 -16.89
CA LYS A 112 4.67 -2.56 -18.06
C LYS A 112 3.72 -3.67 -17.60
N LEU A 113 2.65 -3.89 -18.35
CA LEU A 113 1.78 -5.06 -18.21
C LEU A 113 2.03 -5.98 -19.42
N THR A 114 2.65 -7.13 -19.19
CA THR A 114 2.94 -8.11 -20.24
C THR A 114 1.98 -9.28 -20.16
N VAL A 115 1.49 -9.73 -21.32
CA VAL A 115 0.74 -10.97 -21.44
C VAL A 115 1.73 -12.12 -21.59
N ASN A 116 1.66 -13.10 -20.71
CA ASN A 116 2.50 -14.29 -20.73
C ASN A 116 1.92 -15.36 -21.66
N PRO A 117 2.70 -16.39 -22.05
CA PRO A 117 2.24 -17.46 -22.94
C PRO A 117 1.07 -18.30 -22.41
N ASP A 118 0.88 -18.34 -21.08
CA ASP A 118 -0.22 -19.01 -20.38
C ASP A 118 -1.45 -18.10 -20.18
N ASN A 119 -1.48 -16.93 -20.83
CA ASN A 119 -2.48 -15.88 -20.66
C ASN A 119 -2.59 -15.35 -19.21
N SER A 120 -1.54 -15.48 -18.39
CA SER A 120 -1.41 -14.65 -17.18
C SER A 120 -0.86 -13.27 -17.54
N PHE A 121 -1.13 -12.27 -16.70
CA PHE A 121 -0.60 -10.92 -16.85
C PHE A 121 0.50 -10.68 -15.83
N THR A 122 1.68 -10.23 -16.27
CA THR A 122 2.76 -9.79 -15.39
C THR A 122 2.83 -8.26 -15.38
N PHE A 123 2.60 -7.66 -14.22
CA PHE A 123 2.95 -6.28 -13.95
C PHE A 123 4.42 -6.19 -13.50
N THR A 124 5.20 -5.37 -14.19
CA THR A 124 6.58 -5.03 -13.79
C THR A 124 6.68 -3.54 -13.54
N GLU A 125 6.87 -3.18 -12.28
CA GLU A 125 7.09 -1.81 -11.83
C GLU A 125 8.37 -1.22 -12.46
N LYS A 126 8.33 0.09 -12.74
CA LYS A 126 9.42 0.82 -13.40
C LYS A 126 9.77 2.12 -12.72
N ASP A 127 8.77 2.88 -12.31
CA ASP A 127 8.96 4.22 -11.75
C ASP A 127 7.73 4.64 -10.92
N GLY A 128 7.90 5.68 -10.10
CA GLY A 128 6.86 6.30 -9.29
C GLY A 128 7.26 6.58 -7.85
N LEU A 129 6.31 7.02 -7.03
CA LEU A 129 6.51 7.20 -5.59
C LEU A 129 6.27 5.87 -4.86
N ASP A 130 7.16 4.93 -5.13
CA ASP A 130 7.11 3.50 -4.77
C ASP A 130 7.60 3.16 -3.35
N PHE A 131 7.82 4.16 -2.48
CA PHE A 131 8.14 3.94 -1.08
C PHE A 131 7.70 5.07 -0.14
N GLN A 132 7.45 4.73 1.13
CA GLN A 132 7.22 5.65 2.23
C GLN A 132 7.85 5.14 3.52
N ALA A 133 8.49 6.03 4.27
CA ALA A 133 8.99 5.72 5.61
C ALA A 133 7.84 5.84 6.63
N ILE A 134 7.51 4.74 7.30
CA ILE A 134 6.38 4.65 8.22
C ILE A 134 6.87 4.20 9.60
N THR A 135 6.32 4.79 10.66
CA THR A 135 6.49 4.29 12.03
C THR A 135 5.14 3.98 12.63
N VAL A 136 4.99 2.76 13.14
CA VAL A 136 3.82 2.33 13.91
C VAL A 136 4.20 2.09 15.37
N LYS A 137 3.24 2.34 16.26
CA LYS A 137 3.36 2.11 17.71
C LYS A 137 2.56 0.88 18.11
N LEU A 138 3.23 -0.08 18.72
CA LEU A 138 2.60 -1.30 19.24
C LEU A 138 1.94 -1.08 20.61
N PRO A 139 1.01 -1.96 21.02
CA PRO A 139 0.58 -2.07 22.40
C PRO A 139 1.82 -2.33 23.28
N GLY A 140 2.06 -1.49 24.30
CA GLY A 140 3.31 -1.50 25.07
C GLY A 140 4.26 -0.34 24.74
N GLY A 141 4.02 0.35 23.63
CA GLY A 141 4.67 1.62 23.31
C GLY A 141 5.94 1.51 22.47
N GLU A 142 6.33 0.30 22.09
CA GLU A 142 7.41 0.06 21.14
C GLU A 142 7.09 0.72 19.78
N LEU A 143 8.12 1.33 19.18
CA LEU A 143 8.04 1.96 17.88
C LEU A 143 8.71 1.07 16.85
N VAL A 144 7.97 0.70 15.81
CA VAL A 144 8.46 -0.12 14.71
C VAL A 144 8.50 0.73 13.45
N PRO A 145 9.68 1.27 13.08
CA PRO A 145 9.89 1.90 11.79
C PRO A 145 10.03 0.82 10.70
N PHE A 146 9.48 1.09 9.52
CA PHE A 146 9.64 0.26 8.34
C PHE A 146 9.51 1.11 7.08
N LEU A 147 10.08 0.63 5.98
CA LEU A 147 10.00 1.28 4.68
C LEU A 147 8.91 0.62 3.84
N PHE A 148 7.67 1.11 3.91
CA PHE A 148 6.60 0.59 3.05
C PHE A 148 6.98 0.83 1.59
N THR A 149 7.08 -0.22 0.78
CA THR A 149 7.57 -0.09 -0.59
C THR A 149 7.02 -1.17 -1.51
N ILE A 150 7.08 -0.90 -2.81
CA ILE A 150 6.89 -1.90 -3.87
C ILE A 150 8.01 -1.83 -4.92
N LYS A 151 9.22 -1.44 -4.49
CA LYS A 151 10.40 -1.29 -5.36
C LYS A 151 10.67 -2.56 -6.16
N ASN A 152 10.80 -2.41 -7.48
CA ASN A 152 11.05 -3.51 -8.41
C ASN A 152 9.98 -4.61 -8.31
N LEU A 153 8.73 -4.25 -8.05
CA LEU A 153 7.63 -5.20 -7.98
C LEU A 153 7.47 -5.94 -9.31
N VAL A 154 7.42 -7.26 -9.21
CA VAL A 154 6.96 -8.14 -10.28
C VAL A 154 5.79 -8.93 -9.73
N ALA A 155 4.59 -8.64 -10.22
CA ALA A 155 3.34 -9.27 -9.80
C ALA A 155 2.65 -9.95 -10.97
N GLN A 156 2.19 -11.18 -10.76
CA GLN A 156 1.56 -12.02 -11.78
C GLN A 156 0.14 -12.37 -11.39
N THR A 157 -0.75 -12.48 -12.38
CA THR A 157 -2.11 -12.96 -12.18
C THR A 157 -2.22 -14.47 -12.28
N GLN A 158 -3.42 -14.98 -11.99
CA GLN A 158 -3.78 -16.35 -12.36
C GLN A 158 -3.63 -16.58 -13.88
N PRO A 159 -3.32 -17.81 -14.32
CA PRO A 159 -3.26 -18.17 -15.73
C PRO A 159 -4.65 -18.23 -16.39
N ASN A 160 -4.67 -18.26 -17.72
CA ASN A 160 -5.89 -18.38 -18.53
C ASN A 160 -6.88 -17.22 -18.37
N LEU A 161 -6.40 -15.99 -18.20
CA LEU A 161 -7.23 -14.79 -18.14
C LEU A 161 -7.33 -14.12 -19.52
N ASN A 162 -8.56 -13.86 -19.97
CA ASN A 162 -8.82 -13.12 -21.22
C ASN A 162 -9.15 -11.64 -20.94
N SER A 163 -9.38 -11.28 -19.68
CA SER A 163 -9.79 -9.95 -19.26
C SER A 163 -9.44 -9.73 -17.79
N ILE A 164 -9.18 -8.49 -17.41
CA ILE A 164 -9.11 -8.08 -16.00
C ILE A 164 -10.53 -7.83 -15.50
N ASN A 165 -10.93 -8.54 -14.45
CA ASN A 165 -12.25 -8.42 -13.82
C ASN A 165 -12.13 -8.51 -12.29
N THR A 166 -13.25 -8.59 -11.57
CA THR A 166 -13.30 -8.66 -10.10
C THR A 166 -12.84 -9.99 -9.50
N SER A 167 -12.34 -10.91 -10.34
CA SER A 167 -11.76 -12.20 -9.94
C SER A 167 -10.29 -12.29 -10.34
N THR A 168 -9.71 -11.18 -10.82
CA THR A 168 -8.29 -11.07 -11.12
C THR A 168 -7.55 -10.64 -9.87
N ASP A 169 -6.56 -11.44 -9.45
CA ASP A 169 -5.65 -11.06 -8.38
C ASP A 169 -4.23 -10.99 -8.94
N PHE A 170 -3.42 -10.06 -8.43
CA PHE A 170 -1.99 -9.99 -8.75
C PHE A 170 -1.19 -10.38 -7.50
N GLU A 171 -0.33 -11.37 -7.62
CA GLU A 171 0.58 -11.78 -6.55
C GLU A 171 2.02 -11.60 -6.99
N GLY A 172 2.85 -11.02 -6.12
CA GLY A 172 4.20 -10.66 -6.51
C GLY A 172 5.17 -10.48 -5.37
N ASN A 173 6.44 -10.38 -5.73
CA ASN A 173 7.52 -10.07 -4.82
C ASN A 173 8.16 -8.73 -5.21
N PHE A 174 8.69 -8.03 -4.22
CA PHE A 174 9.37 -6.75 -4.38
C PHE A 174 10.58 -6.68 -3.46
N LYS A 175 11.48 -5.72 -3.73
CA LYS A 175 12.68 -5.49 -2.93
C LYS A 175 12.38 -4.48 -1.82
N VAL A 176 12.91 -4.75 -0.65
CA VAL A 176 12.86 -3.86 0.51
C VAL A 176 14.29 -3.41 0.81
N PRO A 177 14.73 -2.25 0.29
CA PRO A 177 16.04 -1.73 0.65
C PRO A 177 16.06 -1.32 2.13
N SER A 178 17.28 -1.17 2.67
CA SER A 178 17.50 -0.61 4.00
C SER A 178 16.69 0.69 4.21
N TYR A 179 16.02 0.79 5.36
CA TYR A 179 15.26 1.97 5.77
C TYR A 179 16.13 3.24 5.80
N ARG A 180 17.42 3.08 6.13
CA ARG A 180 18.42 4.15 6.09
C ARG A 180 19.29 4.01 4.85
N GLY A 181 19.51 5.12 4.16
CA GLY A 181 20.48 5.20 3.07
C GLY A 181 21.91 5.01 3.58
N ALA A 182 22.83 4.64 2.69
CA ALA A 182 24.19 4.24 3.07
C ALA A 182 25.02 5.36 3.73
N SER A 183 24.67 6.63 3.46
CA SER A 183 25.31 7.82 4.07
C SER A 183 24.74 8.21 5.43
N PHE A 184 23.75 7.48 5.95
CA PHE A 184 23.20 7.74 7.28
C PHE A 184 24.25 7.50 8.36
N LEU A 185 24.32 8.42 9.33
CA LEU A 185 25.19 8.33 10.49
C LEU A 185 24.33 8.09 11.73
N ASP A 186 24.70 7.08 12.51
CA ASP A 186 24.10 6.87 13.82
C ASP A 186 24.47 8.00 14.80
N PRO A 187 23.86 8.07 16.00
CA PRO A 187 24.13 9.15 16.96
C PRO A 187 25.60 9.27 17.41
N LYS A 188 26.43 8.26 17.14
CA LYS A 188 27.87 8.25 17.42
C LYS A 188 28.71 8.51 16.18
N GLY A 189 28.09 8.91 15.07
CA GLY A 189 28.77 9.24 13.83
C GLY A 189 29.24 8.02 13.05
N ARG A 190 28.72 6.82 13.31
CA ARG A 190 29.06 5.59 12.58
C ARG A 190 28.08 5.36 11.42
N GLY A 191 28.58 4.93 10.28
CA GLY A 191 27.76 4.74 9.08
C GLY A 191 28.33 3.67 8.15
N VAL A 192 27.70 3.47 7.00
CA VAL A 192 28.11 2.42 6.04
C VAL A 192 29.23 2.92 5.12
N VAL A 193 28.99 4.04 4.43
CA VAL A 193 29.96 4.60 3.45
C VAL A 193 30.70 5.83 3.96
N SER A 194 30.30 6.35 5.12
CA SER A 194 30.88 7.51 5.78
C SER A 194 30.71 7.35 7.28
N GLY A 195 31.47 8.11 8.06
CA GLY A 195 31.47 8.06 9.51
C GLY A 195 32.60 7.21 10.08
N TYR A 196 32.58 7.06 11.40
CA TYR A 196 33.51 6.20 12.14
C TYR A 196 33.16 4.72 11.94
N ASP A 197 34.19 3.88 11.97
CA ASP A 197 34.10 2.43 11.89
C ASP A 197 34.06 1.74 13.26
N ASN A 198 34.32 2.49 14.35
CA ASN A 198 34.37 1.98 15.71
C ASN A 198 33.71 2.93 16.74
N ALA A 199 33.69 2.49 18.00
CA ALA A 199 33.15 3.27 19.11
C ALA A 199 34.18 4.29 19.63
N VAL A 200 34.38 5.40 18.90
CA VAL A 200 35.36 6.46 19.25
C VAL A 200 35.22 7.07 20.65
N ALA A 201 34.03 6.96 21.27
CA ALA A 201 33.80 7.44 22.63
C ALA A 201 34.32 6.47 23.72
N LEU A 202 34.66 5.23 23.36
CA LEU A 202 35.13 4.16 24.24
C LEU A 202 36.46 3.60 23.71
N PRO A 203 37.56 4.38 23.74
CA PRO A 203 38.81 3.99 23.08
C PRO A 203 39.43 2.70 23.65
N ALA A 204 39.16 2.37 24.92
CA ALA A 204 39.64 1.13 25.53
C ALA A 204 38.84 -0.13 25.11
N GLN A 205 37.64 0.05 24.54
CA GLN A 205 36.71 -1.01 24.14
C GLN A 205 36.33 -0.88 22.67
N SER A 206 37.08 -0.11 21.87
CA SER A 206 36.68 0.24 20.51
C SER A 206 36.53 -0.99 19.60
N ASP A 207 37.36 -2.01 19.88
CA ASP A 207 37.51 -3.25 19.10
C ASP A 207 36.90 -4.44 19.86
N ASP A 208 36.03 -4.16 20.84
CA ASP A 208 35.30 -5.20 21.57
C ASP A 208 34.28 -5.86 20.63
N GLN A 209 34.30 -7.20 20.58
CA GLN A 209 33.43 -8.00 19.71
C GLN A 209 31.95 -7.78 20.03
N ASP A 210 31.64 -7.42 21.28
CA ASP A 210 30.28 -7.09 21.71
C ASP A 210 29.73 -5.84 20.99
N LEU A 211 30.60 -4.96 20.47
CA LEU A 211 30.23 -3.75 19.74
C LEU A 211 30.22 -3.92 18.23
N ASP A 212 30.73 -5.03 17.69
CA ASP A 212 30.84 -5.27 16.24
C ASP A 212 29.49 -5.10 15.54
N ARG A 213 28.41 -5.62 16.12
CA ARG A 213 27.06 -5.52 15.58
C ARG A 213 26.58 -4.06 15.46
N ALA A 214 27.03 -3.19 16.36
CA ALA A 214 26.68 -1.78 16.36
C ALA A 214 27.68 -0.91 15.56
N ASN A 215 28.92 -1.34 15.43
CA ASN A 215 30.00 -0.65 14.71
C ASN A 215 29.89 -0.89 13.20
N ILE A 216 29.78 -2.16 12.80
CA ILE A 216 29.78 -2.57 11.40
C ILE A 216 28.36 -2.45 10.84
N LYS A 217 28.06 -1.29 10.25
CA LYS A 217 26.75 -1.01 9.64
C LYS A 217 26.55 -1.78 8.34
N ARG A 218 25.40 -2.43 8.20
CA ARG A 218 25.02 -3.23 7.04
C ARG A 218 23.70 -2.74 6.45
N ALA A 219 23.76 -2.25 5.21
CA ALA A 219 22.57 -1.89 4.45
C ALA A 219 22.12 -3.11 3.62
N GLU A 220 21.35 -4.00 4.25
CA GLU A 220 20.84 -5.20 3.60
C GLU A 220 19.60 -4.89 2.74
N ILE A 221 19.43 -5.65 1.66
CA ILE A 221 18.23 -5.61 0.82
C ILE A 221 17.45 -6.88 1.09
N LEU A 222 16.26 -6.72 1.63
CA LEU A 222 15.35 -7.81 1.96
C LEU A 222 14.25 -7.94 0.89
N GLN A 223 13.37 -8.91 1.06
CA GLN A 223 12.26 -9.15 0.13
C GLN A 223 10.93 -9.01 0.86
N GLY A 224 9.94 -8.49 0.13
CA GLY A 224 8.54 -8.47 0.54
C GLY A 224 7.67 -9.13 -0.52
N LYS A 225 6.44 -9.47 -0.12
CA LYS A 225 5.43 -10.06 -0.99
C LYS A 225 4.13 -9.27 -0.90
N ILE A 226 3.40 -9.17 -1.99
CA ILE A 226 2.13 -8.44 -2.06
C ILE A 226 1.10 -9.22 -2.86
N SER A 227 -0.16 -9.13 -2.43
CA SER A 227 -1.33 -9.59 -3.15
C SER A 227 -2.26 -8.39 -3.37
N LEU A 228 -2.64 -8.14 -4.62
CA LEU A 228 -3.62 -7.13 -5.02
C LEU A 228 -4.87 -7.84 -5.51
N GLN A 229 -6.00 -7.62 -4.86
CA GLN A 229 -7.27 -8.26 -5.16
C GLN A 229 -8.22 -7.27 -5.83
N VAL A 230 -8.49 -7.43 -7.13
CA VAL A 230 -9.32 -6.50 -7.88
C VAL A 230 -10.78 -6.68 -7.45
N ALA A 231 -11.40 -5.61 -6.94
CA ALA A 231 -12.79 -5.64 -6.50
C ALA A 231 -13.73 -4.81 -7.39
N LYS A 232 -13.19 -3.83 -8.10
CA LYS A 232 -13.93 -2.88 -8.95
C LYS A 232 -13.17 -2.65 -10.25
N VAL A 233 -13.92 -2.59 -11.34
CA VAL A 233 -13.38 -2.39 -12.69
C VAL A 233 -14.31 -1.47 -13.47
N ASP A 234 -13.75 -0.41 -14.04
CA ASP A 234 -14.40 0.44 -15.03
C ASP A 234 -13.86 0.13 -16.42
N SER A 235 -14.70 -0.48 -17.25
CA SER A 235 -14.38 -0.88 -18.63
C SER A 235 -14.12 0.31 -19.56
N VAL A 236 -14.66 1.50 -19.26
CA VAL A 236 -14.60 2.67 -20.15
C VAL A 236 -13.29 3.42 -19.94
N SER A 237 -12.90 3.64 -18.69
CA SER A 237 -11.67 4.36 -18.33
C SER A 237 -10.44 3.46 -18.21
N GLY A 238 -10.63 2.13 -18.14
CA GLY A 238 -9.56 1.18 -17.86
C GLY A 238 -9.10 1.21 -16.41
N GLU A 239 -9.88 1.80 -15.50
CA GLU A 239 -9.55 1.92 -14.09
C GLU A 239 -9.92 0.64 -13.34
N ILE A 240 -9.04 0.23 -12.42
CA ILE A 240 -9.24 -0.90 -11.50
C ILE A 240 -9.00 -0.43 -10.07
N ALA A 241 -9.75 -0.98 -9.14
CA ALA A 241 -9.56 -0.72 -7.72
C ALA A 241 -9.89 -1.95 -6.88
N GLY A 242 -9.32 -2.02 -5.68
CA GLY A 242 -9.50 -3.18 -4.83
C GLY A 242 -8.79 -3.06 -3.50
N THR A 243 -8.48 -4.22 -2.91
CA THR A 243 -7.75 -4.33 -1.65
C THR A 243 -6.39 -4.94 -1.86
N PHE A 244 -5.43 -4.59 -1.02
CA PHE A 244 -4.13 -5.25 -1.01
C PHE A 244 -3.76 -5.77 0.37
N GLU A 245 -2.96 -6.83 0.38
CA GLU A 245 -2.21 -7.30 1.53
C GLU A 245 -0.73 -7.39 1.14
N SER A 246 0.14 -6.74 1.91
CA SER A 246 1.59 -6.75 1.74
C SER A 246 2.24 -7.25 3.01
N GLU A 247 3.23 -8.12 2.89
CA GLU A 247 4.08 -8.56 3.99
C GLU A 247 5.55 -8.24 3.66
N GLN A 248 6.21 -7.54 4.58
CA GLN A 248 7.60 -7.12 4.42
C GLN A 248 8.30 -6.96 5.77
N PRO A 249 9.64 -7.05 5.81
CA PRO A 249 10.41 -6.78 7.01
C PRO A 249 10.42 -5.29 7.41
N SER A 250 10.62 -5.04 8.70
CA SER A 250 10.84 -3.70 9.27
C SER A 250 12.29 -3.23 9.13
N ASP A 251 12.58 -2.03 9.66
CA ASP A 251 13.95 -1.53 9.82
C ASP A 251 14.81 -2.50 10.67
N THR A 252 16.10 -2.56 10.35
CA THR A 252 17.13 -3.34 11.06
C THR A 252 18.16 -2.44 11.75
N ASP A 253 17.99 -1.11 11.69
CA ASP A 253 18.97 -0.11 12.16
C ASP A 253 20.37 -0.39 11.61
N LEU A 254 20.44 -0.56 10.28
CA LEU A 254 21.67 -0.92 9.56
C LEU A 254 22.33 -2.19 10.11
N GLY A 255 21.54 -3.23 10.40
CA GLY A 255 22.02 -4.53 10.88
C GLY A 255 22.29 -4.61 12.38
N ALA A 256 21.98 -3.55 13.14
CA ALA A 256 22.10 -3.55 14.60
C ALA A 256 20.97 -4.33 15.30
N GLY A 257 19.79 -4.44 14.67
CA GLY A 257 18.64 -5.22 15.16
C GLY A 257 18.15 -6.25 14.14
N GLU A 258 17.28 -7.16 14.58
CA GLU A 258 16.54 -8.06 13.69
C GLU A 258 15.27 -7.37 13.18
N PRO A 259 14.90 -7.56 11.89
CA PRO A 259 13.67 -7.01 11.37
C PRO A 259 12.46 -7.79 11.91
N LYS A 260 11.39 -7.08 12.23
CA LYS A 260 10.07 -7.67 12.49
C LYS A 260 9.30 -7.85 11.18
N GLU A 261 8.46 -8.87 11.11
CA GLU A 261 7.53 -9.02 9.98
C GLU A 261 6.36 -8.01 10.13
N VAL A 262 6.16 -7.19 9.12
CA VAL A 262 5.08 -6.19 9.05
C VAL A 262 4.10 -6.60 7.97
N LYS A 263 2.82 -6.70 8.34
CA LYS A 263 1.70 -6.89 7.43
C LYS A 263 0.93 -5.59 7.27
N ILE A 264 0.80 -5.14 6.03
CA ILE A 264 0.06 -3.93 5.65
C ILE A 264 -1.17 -4.36 4.86
N ARG A 265 -2.33 -3.85 5.24
CA ARG A 265 -3.58 -3.99 4.47
C ARG A 265 -4.10 -2.63 4.08
N GLY A 266 -4.73 -2.56 2.92
CA GLY A 266 -5.26 -1.30 2.43
C GLY A 266 -6.05 -1.42 1.14
N LEU A 267 -6.25 -0.26 0.51
CA LEU A 267 -6.94 -0.13 -0.76
C LEU A 267 -5.93 0.19 -1.85
N PHE A 268 -6.22 -0.24 -3.07
CA PHE A 268 -5.44 0.19 -4.24
C PHE A 268 -6.34 0.69 -5.35
N TYR A 269 -5.74 1.50 -6.20
CA TYR A 269 -6.28 1.99 -7.45
C TYR A 269 -5.18 1.92 -8.51
N ALA A 270 -5.54 1.64 -9.75
CA ALA A 270 -4.65 1.74 -10.89
C ALA A 270 -5.43 1.96 -12.17
N ARG A 271 -4.77 2.41 -13.23
CA ARG A 271 -5.34 2.52 -14.58
C ARG A 271 -4.54 1.69 -15.59
N VAL A 272 -5.23 0.85 -16.34
CA VAL A 272 -4.66 0.02 -17.39
C VAL A 272 -4.90 0.71 -18.73
N GLU A 273 -3.81 1.00 -19.45
CA GLU A 273 -3.86 1.65 -20.76
C GLU A 273 -3.08 0.83 -21.80
N PRO A 274 -3.58 0.71 -23.03
CA PRO A 274 -2.76 0.21 -24.13
C PRO A 274 -1.60 1.18 -24.39
N LEU A 275 -0.41 0.63 -24.63
CA LEU A 275 0.73 1.40 -25.13
C LEU A 275 0.47 1.72 -26.60
N ALA A 276 0.59 3.02 -26.94
CA ALA A 276 0.48 3.51 -28.32
C ALA A 276 1.67 3.06 -29.18
#